data_AF-A0A420BTW6-F1
#
_entry.id   AF-A0A420BTW6-F1
#
_cell.length_a   1.000
_cell.length_b   1.000
_cell.length_c   1.000
_cell.angle_alpha   90.00
_cell.angle_beta   90.00
_cell.angle_gamma   90.00
#
_symmetry.space_group_name_H-M   'P 1'
#
loop_
_entity.id
_entity.type
_entity.pdbx_description
1 polymer ?
#
loop_
_entity_poly.entity_id
_entity_poly.type
_entity_poly.pdbx_seq_one_letter_code
_entity_poly.pdbx_strand_id
1 'polypeptide(L)'
;MNRRLTALTVTALALVALTGCTGGDDSASGGSNAASNQSVEDACTQVDDVMTEATQGIQEIDPSDPAAAASALRTISDGMGEAAAQVTNEEVSGILPDLQTAFSSAADSMEAVAAGDTDRATELTTALSDVQGSIDTYTELCGAS
;
A
#
# COMPACT_ATOMS: atom_id res chain seq x y z
N MET A 1 -36.17 2.91 24.66
CA MET A 1 -35.11 3.92 24.49
C MET A 1 -34.57 3.80 23.07
N ASN A 2 -34.57 4.92 22.36
CA ASN A 2 -34.24 5.02 20.94
C ASN A 2 -32.74 4.87 20.68
N ARG A 3 -32.38 4.21 19.59
CA ARG A 3 -31.46 4.77 18.59
C ARG A 3 -31.59 3.99 17.28
N ARG A 4 -32.36 4.62 16.38
CA ARG A 4 -32.38 4.33 14.94
C ARG A 4 -30.98 4.65 14.39
N LEU A 5 -30.37 3.69 13.72
CA LEU A 5 -29.24 3.89 12.81
C LEU A 5 -29.81 3.60 11.42
N THR A 6 -30.61 4.53 10.90
CA THR A 6 -30.22 5.48 9.85
C THR A 6 -29.58 4.76 8.66
N ALA A 7 -30.45 4.30 7.77
CA ALA A 7 -30.11 3.94 6.39
C ALA A 7 -29.41 5.13 5.73
N LEU A 8 -28.13 4.95 5.42
CA LEU A 8 -27.38 5.88 4.57
C LEU A 8 -27.65 5.50 3.12
N THR A 9 -28.59 6.23 2.53
CA THR A 9 -28.79 6.36 1.09
C THR A 9 -27.54 6.99 0.49
N VAL A 10 -26.70 6.21 -0.18
CA VAL A 10 -25.62 6.75 -1.01
C VAL A 10 -26.21 7.15 -2.35
N THR A 11 -26.26 8.45 -2.55
CA THR A 11 -26.75 9.17 -3.71
C THR A 11 -25.95 8.81 -4.96
N ALA A 12 -26.66 8.44 -6.03
CA ALA A 12 -26.11 8.35 -7.36
C ALA A 12 -25.52 9.71 -7.80
N LEU A 13 -24.20 9.77 -7.96
CA LEU A 13 -23.53 10.86 -8.68
C LEU A 13 -23.36 10.44 -10.14
N ALA A 14 -24.29 10.90 -10.96
CA ALA A 14 -24.18 10.88 -12.40
C ALA A 14 -23.29 12.04 -12.88
N LEU A 15 -22.36 11.70 -13.78
CA LEU A 15 -21.84 12.51 -14.88
C LEU A 15 -21.09 13.80 -14.51
N VAL A 16 -19.76 13.70 -14.47
CA VAL A 16 -18.91 14.77 -15.03
C VAL A 16 -18.55 14.39 -16.46
N ALA A 17 -18.86 15.34 -17.33
CA ALA A 17 -18.83 15.24 -18.76
C ALA A 17 -17.40 15.03 -19.30
N LEU A 18 -17.33 14.07 -20.22
CA LEU A 18 -16.31 13.89 -21.24
C LEU A 18 -16.13 15.21 -22.03
N THR A 19 -15.25 16.11 -21.56
CA THR A 19 -14.72 17.17 -22.43
C THR A 19 -13.66 16.52 -23.31
N GLY A 20 -14.06 16.21 -24.54
CA GLY A 20 -13.21 15.65 -25.56
C GLY A 20 -11.96 16.50 -25.78
N CYS A 21 -10.80 15.84 -25.72
CA CYS A 21 -9.59 16.31 -26.37
C CYS A 21 -9.75 16.04 -27.87
N THR A 22 -10.02 17.09 -28.64
CA THR A 22 -9.90 17.04 -30.10
C THR A 22 -8.54 17.63 -30.48
N GLY A 23 -7.80 16.86 -31.28
CA GLY A 23 -6.47 17.20 -31.80
C GLY A 23 -5.66 15.90 -31.85
N GLY A 24 -5.37 15.27 -32.98
CA GLY A 24 -5.09 15.82 -34.30
C GLY A 24 -3.65 15.45 -34.65
N ASP A 25 -3.51 14.50 -35.57
CA ASP A 25 -2.35 14.12 -36.40
C ASP A 25 -0.97 13.76 -35.78
N ASP A 26 -0.55 12.54 -36.15
CA ASP A 26 0.81 12.13 -36.55
C ASP A 26 1.88 13.22 -36.62
N SER A 27 2.94 13.10 -35.80
CA SER A 27 4.35 13.16 -36.25
C SER A 27 5.32 13.01 -35.07
N ALA A 28 6.20 12.03 -35.21
CA ALA A 28 7.28 11.67 -34.30
C ALA A 28 8.15 12.84 -33.83
N SER A 29 8.60 12.79 -32.57
CA SER A 29 9.98 13.09 -32.15
C SER A 29 10.21 12.85 -30.64
N GLY A 30 11.05 11.87 -30.33
CA GLY A 30 12.06 11.97 -29.28
C GLY A 30 11.61 12.02 -27.82
N GLY A 31 11.50 10.84 -27.20
CA GLY A 31 11.44 10.67 -25.76
C GLY A 31 10.97 9.27 -25.41
N SER A 32 11.89 8.31 -25.36
CA SER A 32 11.61 6.99 -24.80
C SER A 32 11.43 7.10 -23.29
N ASN A 33 10.32 7.71 -22.84
CA ASN A 33 9.67 7.24 -21.64
C ASN A 33 8.77 6.12 -22.13
N ALA A 34 9.08 4.89 -21.74
CA ALA A 34 8.12 3.82 -21.88
C ALA A 34 6.91 4.26 -21.04
N ALA A 35 5.91 4.86 -21.68
CA ALA A 35 4.65 5.16 -21.04
C ALA A 35 4.15 3.81 -20.54
N SER A 36 4.18 3.62 -19.23
CA SER A 36 3.75 2.40 -18.59
C SER A 36 2.31 2.14 -19.04
N ASN A 37 2.09 1.07 -19.79
CA ASN A 37 0.76 0.70 -20.26
C ASN A 37 -0.16 0.21 -19.12
N GLN A 38 0.36 0.13 -17.90
CA GLN A 38 -0.37 -0.29 -16.72
C GLN A 38 -1.12 0.91 -16.12
N SER A 39 -2.43 0.76 -16.03
CA SER A 39 -3.31 1.70 -15.34
C SER A 39 -2.95 1.73 -13.85
N VAL A 40 -3.22 2.85 -13.17
CA VAL A 40 -3.08 2.94 -11.70
C VAL A 40 -3.91 1.85 -11.02
N GLU A 41 -5.15 1.61 -11.48
CA GLU A 41 -6.04 0.54 -11.00
C GLU A 41 -5.41 -0.86 -11.05
N ASP A 42 -4.79 -1.22 -12.18
CA ASP A 42 -4.17 -2.53 -12.37
C ASP A 42 -2.93 -2.69 -11.47
N ALA A 43 -2.15 -1.62 -11.31
CA ALA A 43 -1.00 -1.59 -10.41
C ALA A 43 -1.41 -1.68 -8.95
N CYS A 44 -2.45 -0.94 -8.54
CA CYS A 44 -3.03 -0.99 -7.21
C CYS A 44 -3.58 -2.37 -6.88
N THR A 45 -4.29 -3.02 -7.81
CA THR A 45 -4.81 -4.39 -7.60
C THR A 45 -3.70 -5.39 -7.28
N GLN A 46 -2.57 -5.30 -7.99
CA GLN A 46 -1.42 -6.18 -7.77
C GLN A 46 -0.77 -5.98 -6.38
N VAL A 47 -0.79 -4.74 -5.87
CA VAL A 47 -0.30 -4.42 -4.52
C VAL A 47 -1.32 -4.81 -3.45
N ASP A 48 -2.62 -4.71 -3.76
CA ASP A 48 -3.72 -5.09 -2.86
C ASP A 48 -3.73 -6.59 -2.56
N ASP A 49 -3.38 -7.43 -3.54
CA ASP A 49 -3.19 -8.88 -3.34
C ASP A 49 -2.12 -9.14 -2.25
N VAL A 50 -0.96 -8.46 -2.35
CA VAL A 50 0.11 -8.56 -1.35
C VAL A 50 -0.37 -8.08 0.01
N MET A 51 -1.10 -6.97 0.08
CA MET A 51 -1.65 -6.43 1.33
C MET A 51 -2.74 -7.32 1.95
N THR A 52 -3.50 -8.05 1.12
CA THR A 52 -4.51 -9.00 1.55
C THR A 52 -3.87 -10.28 2.10
N GLU A 53 -2.84 -10.81 1.43
CA GLU A 53 -2.05 -11.94 1.92
C GLU A 53 -1.31 -11.59 3.21
N ALA A 54 -0.73 -10.39 3.26
CA ALA A 54 -0.13 -9.80 4.45
C ALA A 54 -1.08 -9.79 5.65
N THR A 55 -2.29 -9.27 5.43
CA THR A 55 -3.31 -9.16 6.48
C THR A 55 -3.79 -10.53 6.95
N GLN A 56 -3.90 -11.51 6.05
CA GLN A 56 -4.21 -12.89 6.43
C GLN A 56 -3.07 -13.50 7.27
N GLY A 57 -1.83 -13.37 6.81
CA GLY A 57 -0.66 -13.87 7.53
C GLY A 57 -0.54 -13.27 8.94
N ILE A 58 -0.79 -11.96 9.10
CA ILE A 58 -0.79 -11.30 10.42
C ILE A 58 -1.91 -11.84 11.33
N GLN A 59 -3.11 -12.09 10.80
CA GLN A 59 -4.23 -12.61 11.60
C GLN A 59 -3.99 -14.04 12.11
N GLU A 60 -3.13 -14.80 11.43
CA GLU A 60 -2.76 -16.16 11.81
C GLU A 60 -1.64 -16.22 12.87
N ILE A 61 -0.99 -15.09 13.17
CA ILE A 61 0.11 -15.01 14.13
C ILE A 61 -0.40 -15.04 15.57
N ASP A 62 0.29 -15.81 16.42
CA ASP A 62 0.09 -15.72 17.86
C ASP A 62 0.62 -14.35 18.37
N PRO A 63 -0.23 -13.51 19.00
CA PRO A 63 0.19 -12.20 19.50
C PRO A 63 1.24 -12.28 20.62
N SER A 64 1.50 -13.46 21.16
CA SER A 64 2.54 -13.73 22.16
C SER A 64 3.89 -14.08 21.53
N ASP A 65 3.96 -14.21 20.20
CA ASP A 65 5.15 -14.56 19.43
C ASP A 65 5.65 -13.36 18.59
N PRO A 66 6.49 -12.49 19.17
CA PRO A 66 7.04 -11.34 18.46
C PRO A 66 7.98 -11.73 17.31
N ALA A 67 8.55 -12.94 17.32
CA ALA A 67 9.39 -13.43 16.23
C ALA A 67 8.54 -13.83 15.01
N ALA A 68 7.39 -14.48 15.24
CA ALA A 68 6.43 -14.76 14.18
C ALA A 68 5.90 -13.46 13.55
N ALA A 69 5.59 -12.45 14.37
CA ALA A 69 5.18 -11.13 13.90
C ALA A 69 6.24 -10.43 13.05
N ALA A 70 7.51 -10.46 13.49
CA ALA A 70 8.63 -9.93 12.71
C ALA A 70 8.78 -10.64 11.36
N SER A 71 8.67 -11.98 11.34
CA SER A 71 8.77 -12.76 10.11
C SER A 71 7.65 -12.41 9.12
N ALA A 72 6.42 -12.21 9.60
CA ALA A 72 5.33 -11.81 8.71
C ALA A 72 5.53 -10.41 8.14
N LEU A 73 5.92 -9.43 8.98
CA LEU A 73 6.27 -8.08 8.50
C LEU A 73 7.37 -8.11 7.43
N ARG A 74 8.34 -9.03 7.57
CA ARG A 74 9.41 -9.24 6.60
C ARG A 74 8.89 -9.83 5.28
N THR A 75 8.02 -10.84 5.35
CA THR A 75 7.32 -11.38 4.17
C THR A 75 6.55 -10.30 3.42
N ILE A 76 5.91 -9.37 4.13
CA ILE A 76 5.17 -8.25 3.52
C ILE A 76 6.13 -7.32 2.80
N SER A 77 7.21 -6.91 3.46
CA SER A 77 8.28 -6.10 2.85
C SER A 77 8.82 -6.76 1.57
N ASP A 78 9.10 -8.06 1.60
CA ASP A 78 9.59 -8.80 0.45
C ASP A 78 8.56 -8.83 -0.69
N GLY A 79 7.29 -9.12 -0.37
CA GLY A 79 6.18 -9.09 -1.33
C GLY A 79 5.99 -7.70 -1.96
N MET A 80 6.20 -6.62 -1.19
CA MET A 80 6.17 -5.26 -1.73
C MET A 80 7.35 -4.95 -2.65
N GLY A 81 8.54 -5.49 -2.34
CA GLY A 81 9.68 -5.42 -3.25
C GLY A 81 9.43 -6.15 -4.57
N GLU A 82 8.79 -7.33 -4.50
CA GLU A 82 8.37 -8.08 -5.69
C GLU A 82 7.27 -7.37 -6.48
N ALA A 83 6.30 -6.74 -5.81
CA ALA A 83 5.30 -5.91 -6.45
C ALA A 83 5.95 -4.68 -7.11
N ALA A 84 6.90 -4.03 -6.45
CA ALA A 84 7.64 -2.89 -7.01
C ALA A 84 8.45 -3.25 -8.27
N ALA A 85 8.93 -4.48 -8.38
CA ALA A 85 9.61 -4.98 -9.57
C ALA A 85 8.65 -5.29 -10.73
N GLN A 86 7.37 -5.52 -10.46
CA GLN A 86 6.35 -5.89 -11.44
C GLN A 86 5.46 -4.71 -11.86
N VAL A 87 5.23 -3.78 -10.94
CA VAL A 87 4.50 -2.54 -11.20
C VAL A 87 5.35 -1.67 -12.12
N THR A 88 4.81 -1.39 -13.30
CA THR A 88 5.43 -0.51 -14.28
C THR A 88 4.94 0.92 -14.14
N ASN A 89 3.77 1.14 -13.53
CA ASN A 89 3.21 2.47 -13.31
C ASN A 89 4.11 3.31 -12.38
N GLU A 90 4.55 4.49 -12.83
CA GLU A 90 5.50 5.34 -12.09
C GLU A 90 4.91 5.92 -10.79
N GLU A 91 3.60 6.18 -10.75
CA GLU A 91 2.93 6.73 -9.57
C GLU A 91 2.83 5.69 -8.46
N VAL A 92 2.42 4.47 -8.79
CA VAL A 92 2.34 3.36 -7.81
C VAL A 92 3.75 2.84 -7.46
N SER A 93 4.64 2.66 -8.42
CA SER A 93 6.02 2.21 -8.12
C SER A 93 6.82 3.22 -7.31
N GLY A 94 6.48 4.52 -7.38
CA GLY A 94 7.14 5.56 -6.60
C GLY A 94 6.89 5.46 -5.09
N ILE A 95 5.76 4.88 -4.66
CA ILE A 95 5.39 4.78 -3.24
C ILE A 95 5.75 3.44 -2.59
N LEU A 96 5.96 2.39 -3.39
CA LEU A 96 6.28 1.04 -2.87
C LEU A 96 7.60 0.95 -2.08
N PRO A 97 8.69 1.66 -2.44
CA PRO A 97 9.93 1.64 -1.66
C PRO A 97 9.75 2.17 -0.24
N ASP A 98 8.89 3.17 -0.05
CA ASP A 98 8.61 3.75 1.25
C ASP A 98 7.80 2.77 2.12
N LEU A 99 6.77 2.11 1.55
CA LEU A 99 6.06 1.05 2.26
C LEU A 99 6.99 -0.12 2.62
N GLN A 100 7.80 -0.59 1.67
CA GLN A 100 8.77 -1.66 1.90
C GLN A 100 9.69 -1.32 3.08
N THR A 101 10.22 -0.08 3.08
CA THR A 101 11.10 0.40 4.15
C THR A 101 10.38 0.43 5.50
N ALA A 102 9.15 0.92 5.53
CA ALA A 102 8.34 0.98 6.74
C ALA A 102 8.07 -0.42 7.33
N PHE A 103 7.70 -1.39 6.49
CA PHE A 103 7.48 -2.77 6.91
C PHE A 103 8.78 -3.46 7.38
N SER A 104 9.89 -3.27 6.67
CA SER A 104 11.20 -3.79 7.10
C SER A 104 11.62 -3.21 8.46
N SER A 105 11.44 -1.90 8.66
CA SER A 105 11.77 -1.24 9.93
C SER A 105 10.90 -1.75 11.09
N ALA A 106 9.62 -2.03 10.83
CA ALA A 106 8.74 -2.65 11.81
C ALA A 106 9.17 -4.09 12.13
N ALA A 107 9.55 -4.88 11.11
CA ALA A 107 10.07 -6.23 11.29
C ALA A 107 11.33 -6.25 12.16
N ASP A 108 12.31 -5.38 11.87
CA ASP A 108 13.56 -5.26 12.63
C ASP A 108 13.30 -4.87 14.10
N SER A 109 12.37 -3.93 14.32
CA SER A 109 11.98 -3.52 15.66
C SER A 109 11.32 -4.66 16.44
N MET A 110 10.47 -5.48 15.79
CA MET A 110 9.84 -6.65 16.40
C MET A 110 10.85 -7.78 16.70
N GLU A 111 11.82 -8.01 15.80
CA GLU A 111 12.93 -8.95 16.03
C GLU A 111 13.77 -8.55 17.25
N ALA A 112 14.08 -7.25 17.37
CA ALA A 112 14.82 -6.75 18.52
C ALA A 112 14.05 -6.91 19.83
N VAL A 113 12.73 -6.67 19.83
CA VAL A 113 11.85 -6.94 20.98
C VAL A 113 11.82 -8.44 21.30
N ALA A 114 11.75 -9.31 20.30
CA ALA A 114 11.82 -10.77 20.48
C ALA A 114 13.16 -11.21 21.09
N ALA A 115 14.25 -10.50 20.77
CA ALA A 115 15.58 -10.70 21.38
C ALA A 115 15.70 -10.11 22.81
N GLY A 116 14.65 -9.45 23.31
CA GLY A 116 14.60 -8.88 24.66
C GLY A 116 15.05 -7.42 24.76
N ASP A 117 15.24 -6.73 23.63
CA ASP A 117 15.58 -5.30 23.61
C ASP A 117 14.31 -4.45 23.74
N THR A 118 13.91 -4.19 24.99
CA THR A 118 12.72 -3.40 25.29
C THR A 118 12.88 -1.91 25.00
N ASP A 119 14.11 -1.42 24.78
CA ASP A 119 14.36 -0.02 24.44
C ASP A 119 13.84 0.31 23.03
N ARG A 120 13.71 -0.72 22.18
CA ARG A 120 13.16 -0.61 20.81
C ARG A 120 11.64 -0.47 20.75
N ALA A 121 10.94 -0.55 21.88
CA ALA A 121 9.49 -0.34 21.92
C ALA A 121 9.08 1.07 21.43
N THR A 122 9.90 2.08 21.69
CA THR A 122 9.65 3.45 21.18
C THR A 122 9.85 3.53 19.67
N GLU A 123 10.91 2.90 19.16
CA GLU A 123 11.20 2.85 17.72
C GLU A 123 10.15 2.03 16.96
N LEU A 124 9.64 0.95 17.55
CA LEU A 124 8.52 0.19 17.01
C LEU A 124 7.27 1.08 16.84
N THR A 125 7.00 1.95 17.82
CA THR A 125 5.85 2.88 17.73
C THR A 125 6.01 3.87 16.59
N THR A 126 7.23 4.38 16.38
CA THR A 126 7.56 5.23 15.23
C THR A 126 7.41 4.45 13.92
N ALA A 127 8.00 3.26 13.81
CA ALA A 127 7.89 2.42 12.62
C ALA A 127 6.43 2.08 12.27
N LEU A 128 5.59 1.79 13.27
CA LEU A 128 4.16 1.56 13.07
C LEU A 128 3.43 2.82 12.58
N SER A 129 3.83 4.00 13.06
CA SER A 129 3.28 5.27 12.58
C SER A 129 3.69 5.55 11.13
N ASP A 130 4.93 5.23 10.77
CA ASP A 130 5.45 5.37 9.40
C ASP A 130 4.75 4.40 8.44
N VAL A 131 4.51 3.15 8.87
CA VAL A 131 3.69 2.18 8.14
C VAL A 131 2.29 2.72 7.92
N GLN A 132 1.64 3.28 8.95
CA GLN A 132 0.29 3.83 8.84
C GLN A 132 0.23 5.02 7.87
N GLY A 133 1.19 5.96 7.95
CA GLY A 133 1.25 7.08 7.00
C GLY A 133 1.53 6.64 5.56
N SER A 134 2.32 5.58 5.38
CA SER A 134 2.58 4.98 4.08
C SER A 134 1.32 4.32 3.50
N ILE A 135 0.57 3.57 4.33
CA ILE A 135 -0.72 2.99 3.95
C ILE A 135 -1.73 4.08 3.61
N ASP A 136 -1.80 5.18 4.37
CA ASP A 136 -2.72 6.29 4.07
C ASP A 136 -2.40 6.90 2.69
N THR A 137 -1.11 7.11 2.39
CA THR A 137 -0.65 7.60 1.08
C THR A 137 -1.02 6.64 -0.05
N TYR A 138 -0.81 5.33 0.16
CA TYR A 138 -1.23 4.29 -0.77
C TYR A 138 -2.74 4.29 -0.99
N THR A 139 -3.52 4.42 0.08
CA THR A 139 -5.00 4.39 0.02
C THR A 139 -5.56 5.65 -0.62
N GLU A 140 -4.89 6.81 -0.48
CA GLU A 140 -5.26 8.04 -1.19
C GLU A 140 -5.05 7.90 -2.71
N LEU A 141 -3.96 7.22 -3.11
CA LEU A 141 -3.66 6.94 -4.52
C LEU A 141 -4.62 5.89 -5.11
N CYS A 142 -4.74 4.74 -4.43
CA CYS A 142 -5.48 3.57 -4.93
C CYS A 142 -6.97 3.57 -4.60
N GLY A 143 -7.41 4.32 -3.59
CA GLY A 143 -8.82 4.46 -3.21
C GLY A 143 -9.56 5.61 -3.89
N ALA A 144 -8.83 6.50 -4.57
CA ALA A 144 -9.39 7.51 -5.47
C ALA A 144 -9.60 7.00 -6.92
N SER A 145 -9.12 5.79 -7.20
CA SER A 145 -9.20 5.11 -8.50
C SER A 145 -10.53 4.37 -8.64
#